data_AF-A0A651EBS8-F1
#
_entry.id   AF-A0A651EBS8-F1
#
_cell.length_a   1.000
_cell.length_b   1.000
_cell.length_c   1.000
_cell.angle_alpha   90.00
_cell.angle_beta   90.00
_cell.angle_gamma   90.00
#
_symmetry.space_group_name_H-M   'P 1'
#
loop_
_entity.id
_entity.type
_entity.pdbx_description
1 polymer ?
#
loop_
_entity_poly.entity_id
_entity_poly.type
_entity_poly.pdbx_seq_one_letter_code
_entity_poly.pdbx_strand_id
1 'polypeptide(L)'
;MPVMDDRIGTARYGVHRITWCLMLLTIRFPHARLNRWVRAIAVLLLVLTLTLGIGTPARADVRTHLETPTQMLYQSRQTLRDRDRHTWQAIAFKRVTPHDETLLYLRLVSFPGTVDIDQDQPLILRDTIGQTHQAPSAIDELFTQGRPGTNVGQYRLTAALAALQSDSPQWLVIPTRDGTLVELKAPPIALREWRAIAQCHSFTCSDPAWQATPDHLP
;
A
#
# COMPACT_ATOMS: atom_id res chain seq x y z
N MET A 1 24.11 -48.09 -34.47
CA MET A 1 25.04 -47.27 -35.27
C MET A 1 24.33 -45.98 -35.64
N PRO A 2 24.93 -44.79 -35.45
CA PRO A 2 25.85 -44.30 -34.40
C PRO A 2 25.12 -43.26 -33.49
N VAL A 3 25.45 -42.93 -32.24
CA VAL A 3 26.70 -42.61 -31.48
C VAL A 3 27.38 -41.29 -31.88
N MET A 4 27.36 -40.33 -30.94
CA MET A 4 28.33 -39.25 -30.61
C MET A 4 27.53 -38.12 -29.94
N ASP A 5 27.51 -37.94 -28.62
CA ASP A 5 28.58 -37.52 -27.69
C ASP A 5 29.24 -36.19 -28.10
N ASP A 6 28.93 -35.11 -27.37
CA ASP A 6 29.96 -34.18 -26.93
C ASP A 6 29.59 -33.54 -25.59
N ARG A 7 30.63 -33.29 -24.81
CA ARG A 7 30.67 -32.98 -23.39
C ARG A 7 30.75 -31.46 -23.15
N ILE A 8 30.80 -31.13 -21.86
CA ILE A 8 31.39 -29.92 -21.24
C ILE A 8 30.43 -28.71 -21.24
N GLY A 9 30.14 -28.05 -20.12
CA GLY A 9 30.75 -28.15 -18.80
C GLY A 9 29.96 -27.37 -17.75
N THR A 10 30.06 -27.87 -16.53
CA THR A 10 29.62 -27.23 -15.30
C THR A 10 30.38 -25.93 -15.05
N ALA A 11 29.68 -24.80 -14.93
CA ALA A 11 30.24 -23.58 -14.36
C ALA A 11 29.57 -23.32 -13.00
N ARG A 12 30.36 -23.54 -11.95
CA ARG A 12 30.07 -23.18 -10.56
C ARG A 12 29.86 -21.67 -10.49
N TYR A 13 28.66 -21.22 -10.09
CA TYR A 13 28.46 -19.82 -9.75
C TYR A 13 29.14 -19.55 -8.40
N GLY A 14 30.36 -19.03 -8.52
CA GLY A 14 31.24 -18.66 -7.43
C GLY A 14 30.64 -17.57 -6.55
N VAL A 15 30.64 -17.90 -5.26
CA VAL A 15 30.61 -17.01 -4.11
C VAL A 15 31.78 -16.03 -4.22
N HIS A 16 31.61 -14.95 -5.00
CA HIS A 16 32.63 -13.90 -5.15
C HIS A 16 32.10 -12.49 -4.91
N ARG A 17 30.85 -12.33 -4.47
CA ARG A 17 30.22 -11.02 -4.27
C ARG A 17 30.36 -10.43 -2.86
N ILE A 18 31.05 -11.08 -1.93
CA ILE A 18 31.15 -10.59 -0.54
C ILE A 18 32.57 -10.11 -0.18
N THR A 19 33.60 -10.45 -0.98
CA THR A 19 35.00 -10.10 -0.66
C THR A 19 35.43 -8.71 -1.13
N TRP A 20 34.57 -7.96 -1.83
CA TRP A 20 34.90 -6.59 -2.30
C TRP A 20 34.49 -5.47 -1.33
N CYS A 21 33.80 -5.77 -0.23
CA CYS A 21 33.40 -4.75 0.74
C CYS A 21 34.44 -4.49 1.86
N LEU A 22 35.43 -5.36 2.01
CA LEU A 22 36.45 -5.24 3.06
C LEU A 22 37.82 -4.73 2.56
N MET A 23 38.00 -4.56 1.25
CA MET A 23 39.29 -4.14 0.66
C MET A 23 39.34 -2.65 0.27
N LEU A 24 38.56 -1.79 0.91
CA LEU A 24 38.69 -0.33 0.77
C LEU A 24 39.29 0.35 2.02
N LEU A 25 39.67 -0.42 3.05
CA LEU A 25 40.19 0.14 4.32
C LEU A 25 41.72 0.21 4.43
N THR A 26 42.49 -0.15 3.39
CA THR A 26 43.96 -0.19 3.47
C THR A 26 44.69 0.55 2.36
N ILE A 27 44.12 1.63 1.82
CA ILE A 27 44.93 2.56 1.01
C ILE A 27 45.83 3.39 1.95
N ARG A 28 47.05 2.89 2.19
CA ARG A 28 48.13 3.65 2.84
C ARG A 28 48.74 4.63 1.84
N PHE A 29 48.25 5.86 1.81
CA PHE A 29 48.93 6.97 1.15
C PHE A 29 50.15 7.42 1.98
N PRO A 30 51.37 7.47 1.41
CA PRO A 30 52.61 7.73 2.15
C PRO A 30 52.86 9.21 2.50
N HIS A 31 51.94 10.12 2.20
CA HIS A 31 52.03 11.54 2.58
C HIS A 31 50.93 11.90 3.59
N ALA A 32 51.29 11.89 4.87
CA ALA A 32 50.36 12.03 6.01
C ALA A 32 49.48 13.30 5.98
N ARG A 33 49.90 14.36 5.27
CA ARG A 33 49.09 15.60 5.11
C ARG A 33 48.06 15.51 3.98
N LEU A 34 48.36 14.83 2.88
CA LEU A 34 47.45 14.71 1.71
C LEU A 34 46.28 13.77 2.02
N ASN A 35 46.53 12.75 2.85
CA ASN A 35 45.55 11.74 3.26
C ASN A 35 44.40 12.30 4.11
N ARG A 36 44.62 13.42 4.83
CA ARG A 36 43.56 14.04 5.66
C ARG A 36 42.50 14.75 4.81
N TRP A 37 42.93 15.43 3.75
CA TRP A 37 42.03 16.14 2.83
C TRP A 37 41.24 15.17 1.94
N VAL A 38 41.89 14.12 1.44
CA VAL A 38 41.21 13.07 0.65
C VAL A 38 40.13 12.37 1.48
N ARG A 39 40.40 12.05 2.74
CA ARG A 39 39.41 11.47 3.66
C ARG A 39 38.27 12.44 3.97
N ALA A 40 38.58 13.72 4.18
CA ALA A 40 37.55 14.73 4.42
C ALA A 40 36.62 14.91 3.22
N ILE A 41 37.18 14.93 2.00
CA ILE A 41 36.40 15.02 0.75
C ILE A 41 35.54 13.77 0.56
N ALA A 42 36.07 12.57 0.82
CA ALA A 42 35.30 11.34 0.72
C ALA A 42 34.12 11.29 1.71
N VAL A 43 34.32 11.73 2.95
CA VAL A 43 33.24 11.83 3.96
C VAL A 43 32.22 12.89 3.56
N LEU A 44 32.67 14.04 3.05
CA LEU A 44 31.78 15.11 2.58
C LEU A 44 30.90 14.62 1.42
N LEU A 45 31.48 13.93 0.44
CA LEU A 45 30.75 13.36 -0.69
C LEU A 45 29.75 12.29 -0.23
N LEU A 46 30.13 11.43 0.72
CA LEU A 46 29.24 10.43 1.30
C LEU A 46 28.04 11.12 1.98
N VAL A 47 28.29 12.09 2.86
CA VAL A 47 27.23 12.84 3.55
C VAL A 47 26.33 13.57 2.54
N LEU A 48 26.90 14.18 1.50
CA LEU A 48 26.16 14.86 0.44
C LEU A 48 25.25 13.88 -0.33
N THR A 49 25.75 12.69 -0.68
CA THR A 49 24.92 11.66 -1.34
C THR A 49 23.80 11.13 -0.44
N LEU A 50 24.03 11.04 0.87
CA LEU A 50 23.00 10.62 1.83
C LEU A 50 21.93 11.72 2.06
N THR A 51 22.29 13.00 2.01
CA THR A 51 21.32 14.10 2.20
C THR A 51 20.55 14.44 0.93
N LEU A 52 21.11 14.24 -0.26
CA LEU A 52 20.33 14.36 -1.51
C LEU A 52 19.42 13.15 -1.76
N GLY A 53 19.64 12.04 -1.05
CA GLY A 53 18.78 10.87 -1.06
C GLY A 53 17.54 10.96 -0.16
N ILE A 54 17.13 12.15 0.28
CA ILE A 54 15.85 12.34 0.99
C ILE A 54 14.74 11.89 0.04
N GLY A 55 14.11 10.77 0.40
CA GLY A 55 13.19 10.04 -0.45
C GLY A 55 12.11 10.94 -1.06
N THR A 56 11.85 10.72 -2.35
CA THR A 56 10.71 11.31 -3.03
C THR A 56 9.44 11.06 -2.20
N PRO A 57 8.58 12.07 -1.97
CA PRO A 57 7.34 11.85 -1.25
C PRO A 57 6.58 10.71 -1.95
N ALA A 58 6.22 9.68 -1.21
CA ALA A 58 5.36 8.61 -1.71
C ALA A 58 4.02 9.26 -2.08
N ARG A 59 3.81 9.47 -3.38
CA ARG A 59 2.60 10.10 -3.88
C ARG A 59 1.46 9.09 -3.79
N ALA A 60 0.40 9.51 -3.12
CA ALA A 60 -0.86 8.79 -3.07
C ALA A 60 -1.55 8.80 -4.44
N ASP A 61 -2.03 7.66 -4.93
CA ASP A 61 -2.83 7.55 -6.18
C ASP A 61 -4.33 7.52 -5.80
N VAL A 62 -4.89 8.71 -5.54
CA VAL A 62 -6.34 8.89 -5.39
C VAL A 62 -6.90 9.35 -6.72
N ARG A 63 -7.92 8.65 -7.21
CA ARG A 63 -8.56 8.93 -8.49
C ARG A 63 -9.96 9.48 -8.27
N THR A 64 -10.30 10.54 -9.00
CA THR A 64 -11.64 11.13 -9.02
C THR A 64 -12.32 10.77 -10.34
N HIS A 65 -13.57 10.30 -10.27
CA HIS A 65 -14.39 10.07 -11.46
C HIS A 65 -15.79 10.62 -11.23
N LEU A 66 -16.35 11.30 -12.23
CA LEU A 66 -17.77 11.59 -12.29
C LEU A 66 -18.51 10.26 -12.55
N GLU A 67 -19.35 9.80 -11.62
CA GLU A 67 -20.22 8.64 -11.88
C GLU A 67 -21.50 9.08 -12.63
N THR A 68 -21.99 10.30 -12.36
CA THR A 68 -23.12 10.96 -13.05
C THR A 68 -22.93 12.49 -12.97
N PRO A 69 -23.69 13.32 -13.72
CA PRO A 69 -23.58 14.80 -13.65
C PRO A 69 -23.79 15.39 -12.24
N THR A 70 -24.34 14.62 -11.30
CA THR A 70 -24.69 15.06 -9.94
C THR A 70 -23.98 14.28 -8.83
N GLN A 71 -23.03 13.38 -9.17
CA GLN A 71 -22.36 12.50 -8.21
C GLN A 71 -20.87 12.36 -8.52
N MET A 72 -20.01 12.71 -7.55
CA MET A 72 -18.57 12.46 -7.62
C MET A 72 -18.19 11.21 -6.84
N LEU A 73 -17.32 10.39 -7.43
CA LEU A 73 -16.68 9.25 -6.76
C LEU A 73 -15.21 9.57 -6.49
N TYR A 74 -14.85 9.55 -5.21
CA TYR A 74 -13.47 9.56 -4.76
C TYR A 74 -13.04 8.13 -4.45
N GLN A 75 -11.89 7.68 -4.99
CA GLN A 75 -11.37 6.34 -4.73
C GLN A 75 -9.85 6.29 -4.54
N SER A 76 -9.41 5.43 -3.62
CA SER A 76 -8.02 4.99 -3.45
C SER A 76 -7.96 3.49 -3.71
N ARG A 77 -6.94 3.06 -4.45
CA ARG A 77 -6.72 1.64 -4.75
C ARG A 77 -5.34 1.22 -4.29
N GLN A 78 -5.31 0.23 -3.41
CA GLN A 78 -4.11 -0.33 -2.84
C GLN A 78 -4.03 -1.82 -3.17
N THR A 79 -2.82 -2.30 -3.41
CA THR A 79 -2.54 -3.73 -3.55
C THR A 79 -1.92 -4.21 -2.25
N LEU A 80 -2.61 -5.09 -1.54
CA LEU A 80 -2.18 -5.67 -0.28
C LEU A 80 -1.83 -7.15 -0.47
N ARG A 81 -1.13 -7.72 0.51
CA ARG A 81 -0.87 -9.15 0.58
C ARG A 81 -1.26 -9.69 1.95
N ASP A 82 -1.83 -10.89 1.96
CA ASP A 82 -2.05 -11.64 3.19
C ASP A 82 -0.77 -12.38 3.61
N ARG A 83 -0.86 -13.09 4.73
CA ARG A 83 0.21 -13.93 5.27
C ARG A 83 0.58 -15.09 4.34
N ASP A 84 -0.38 -15.59 3.58
CA ASP A 84 -0.22 -16.69 2.62
C ASP A 84 0.30 -16.22 1.26
N ARG A 85 0.56 -14.91 1.12
CA ARG A 85 1.04 -14.22 -0.08
C ARG A 85 0.03 -14.13 -1.22
N HIS A 86 -1.25 -14.37 -0.96
CA HIS A 86 -2.28 -14.02 -1.93
C HIS A 86 -2.37 -12.50 -2.05
N THR A 87 -2.69 -12.05 -3.27
CA THR A 87 -2.78 -10.63 -3.59
C THR A 87 -4.22 -10.17 -3.44
N TRP A 88 -4.38 -9.01 -2.80
CA TRP A 88 -5.65 -8.41 -2.48
C TRP A 88 -5.73 -7.00 -3.05
N GLN A 89 -6.88 -6.64 -3.60
CA GLN A 89 -7.18 -5.26 -3.94
C GLN A 89 -8.01 -4.65 -2.80
N ALA A 90 -7.49 -3.58 -2.20
CA ALA A 90 -8.23 -2.75 -1.26
C ALA A 90 -8.65 -1.46 -1.96
N ILE A 91 -9.95 -1.22 -2.04
CA ILE A 91 -10.54 -0.07 -2.72
C ILE A 91 -11.33 0.71 -1.68
N ALA A 92 -10.78 1.83 -1.22
CA ALA A 92 -11.51 2.76 -0.37
C ALA A 92 -12.20 3.78 -1.27
N PHE A 93 -13.51 3.99 -1.08
CA PHE A 93 -14.24 4.90 -1.93
C PHE A 93 -15.40 5.59 -1.22
N LYS A 94 -15.73 6.77 -1.71
CA LYS A 94 -16.78 7.64 -1.20
C LYS A 94 -17.54 8.24 -2.36
N ARG A 95 -18.87 8.10 -2.36
CA ARG A 95 -19.76 8.77 -3.30
C ARG A 95 -20.25 10.05 -2.65
N VAL A 96 -20.14 11.17 -3.34
CA VAL A 96 -20.56 12.47 -2.83
C VAL A 96 -21.68 13.03 -3.68
N THR A 97 -22.80 13.31 -3.01
CA THR A 97 -23.95 14.06 -3.53
C THR A 97 -24.10 15.37 -2.74
N PRO A 98 -24.76 16.40 -3.29
CA PRO A 98 -24.81 17.74 -2.66
C PRO A 98 -25.50 17.83 -1.28
N HIS A 99 -26.22 16.80 -0.84
CA HIS A 99 -27.12 16.86 0.32
C HIS A 99 -26.97 15.72 1.33
N ASP A 100 -25.97 14.84 1.19
CA ASP A 100 -25.92 13.61 1.97
C ASP A 100 -24.68 13.48 2.87
N GLU A 101 -24.88 12.78 4.00
CA GLU A 101 -23.79 12.33 4.87
C GLU A 101 -23.10 11.15 4.21
N THR A 102 -21.91 11.40 3.69
CA THR A 102 -21.29 10.51 2.72
C THR A 102 -20.39 9.51 3.45
N LEU A 103 -20.82 8.24 3.44
CA LEU A 103 -20.09 7.13 4.04
C LEU A 103 -18.85 6.76 3.22
N LEU A 104 -17.75 6.48 3.92
CA LEU A 104 -16.56 5.86 3.33
C LEU A 104 -16.74 4.33 3.38
N TYR A 105 -16.63 3.70 2.21
CA TYR A 105 -16.65 2.26 2.07
C TYR A 105 -15.26 1.72 1.78
N LEU A 106 -14.97 0.53 2.28
CA LEU A 106 -13.79 -0.26 1.91
C LEU A 106 -14.25 -1.55 1.26
N ARG A 107 -13.84 -1.77 0.01
CA ARG A 107 -14.02 -3.04 -0.69
C ARG A 107 -12.70 -3.81 -0.73
N LEU A 108 -12.74 -5.05 -0.28
CA LEU A 108 -11.61 -5.98 -0.34
C LEU A 108 -11.93 -7.05 -1.36
N VAL A 109 -11.01 -7.28 -2.30
CA VAL A 109 -11.17 -8.27 -3.37
C VAL A 109 -9.95 -9.18 -3.38
N SER A 110 -10.17 -10.47 -3.17
CA SER A 110 -9.17 -11.51 -3.39
C SER A 110 -9.34 -12.14 -4.78
N PHE A 111 -8.37 -12.96 -5.19
CA PHE A 111 -8.52 -13.75 -6.41
C PHE A 111 -9.66 -14.78 -6.22
N PRO A 112 -10.56 -14.94 -7.21
CA PRO A 112 -11.67 -15.89 -7.11
C PRO A 112 -11.20 -17.32 -6.80
N GLY A 113 -11.87 -17.98 -5.86
CA GLY A 113 -11.56 -19.35 -5.44
C GLY A 113 -10.36 -19.48 -4.48
N THR A 114 -9.71 -18.37 -4.10
CA THR A 114 -8.61 -18.39 -3.13
C THR A 114 -9.10 -18.24 -1.69
N VAL A 115 -9.99 -17.28 -1.43
CA VAL A 115 -10.55 -17.01 -0.10
C VAL A 115 -12.05 -16.81 -0.21
N ASP A 116 -12.79 -17.51 0.64
CA ASP A 116 -14.25 -17.43 0.75
C ASP A 116 -14.63 -16.55 1.96
N ILE A 117 -14.82 -15.26 1.70
CA ILE A 117 -15.06 -14.24 2.74
C ILE A 117 -16.45 -14.46 3.34
N ASP A 118 -16.54 -14.39 4.67
CA ASP A 118 -17.83 -14.26 5.34
C ASP A 118 -18.29 -12.80 5.21
N GLN A 119 -19.10 -12.56 4.19
CA GLN A 119 -19.58 -11.24 3.81
C GLN A 119 -20.55 -10.62 4.82
N ASP A 120 -21.11 -11.39 5.75
CA ASP A 120 -22.06 -10.89 6.75
C ASP A 120 -21.36 -10.46 8.05
N GLN A 121 -20.12 -10.91 8.26
CA GLN A 121 -19.31 -10.55 9.41
C GLN A 121 -18.63 -9.18 9.24
N PRO A 122 -18.36 -8.44 10.34
CA PRO A 122 -17.65 -7.18 10.27
C PRO A 122 -16.17 -7.40 9.93
N LEU A 123 -15.58 -6.42 9.24
CA LEU A 123 -14.13 -6.30 9.15
C LEU A 123 -13.59 -5.80 10.49
N ILE A 124 -12.50 -6.40 10.95
CA ILE A 124 -11.85 -5.99 12.19
C ILE A 124 -10.56 -5.25 11.84
N LEU A 125 -10.44 -4.01 12.28
CA LEU A 125 -9.21 -3.23 12.24
C LEU A 125 -8.50 -3.43 13.57
N ARG A 126 -7.29 -3.98 13.54
CA ARG A 126 -6.48 -4.22 14.73
C ARG A 126 -5.18 -3.42 14.67
N ASP A 127 -4.94 -2.61 15.70
CA ASP A 127 -3.73 -1.82 15.79
C ASP A 127 -2.50 -2.67 16.22
N THR A 128 -1.35 -2.03 16.33
CA THR A 128 -0.09 -2.71 16.72
C THR A 128 -0.02 -3.09 18.19
N ILE A 129 -0.89 -2.54 19.04
CA ILE A 129 -0.97 -2.83 20.47
C ILE A 129 -2.13 -3.79 20.82
N GLY A 130 -2.89 -4.22 19.82
CA GLY A 130 -3.95 -5.21 19.92
C GLY A 130 -5.37 -4.65 20.13
N GLN A 131 -5.56 -3.33 20.12
CA GLN A 131 -6.91 -2.78 20.15
C GLN A 131 -7.62 -3.02 18.82
N THR A 132 -8.93 -3.27 18.90
CA THR A 132 -9.75 -3.64 17.76
C THR A 132 -10.91 -2.67 17.57
N HIS A 133 -11.15 -2.28 16.32
CA HIS A 133 -12.32 -1.54 15.89
C HIS A 133 -13.04 -2.32 14.79
N GLN A 134 -14.36 -2.29 14.79
CA GLN A 134 -15.16 -3.02 13.80
C GLN A 134 -15.71 -2.08 12.75
N ALA A 135 -15.61 -2.50 11.49
CA ALA A 135 -16.28 -1.90 10.35
C ALA A 135 -17.40 -2.86 9.91
N PRO A 136 -18.69 -2.49 10.12
CA PRO A 136 -19.81 -3.34 9.75
C PRO A 136 -19.79 -3.70 8.27
N SER A 137 -20.31 -4.89 7.94
CA SER A 137 -20.56 -5.26 6.55
C SER A 137 -21.52 -4.26 5.91
N ALA A 138 -21.23 -3.97 4.64
CA ALA A 138 -22.00 -3.12 3.74
C ALA A 138 -22.26 -3.85 2.40
N ILE A 139 -22.26 -5.18 2.41
CA ILE A 139 -22.35 -5.99 1.19
C ILE A 139 -23.66 -5.79 0.43
N ASP A 140 -24.74 -5.39 1.11
CA ASP A 140 -26.07 -5.23 0.52
C ASP A 140 -26.40 -3.78 0.10
N GLU A 141 -25.54 -2.80 0.38
CA GLU A 141 -25.91 -1.38 0.25
C GLU A 141 -25.71 -0.79 -1.14
N LEU A 142 -24.76 -1.32 -1.92
CA LEU A 142 -24.32 -0.68 -3.17
C LEU A 142 -24.38 -1.62 -4.39
N PHE A 143 -24.78 -2.87 -4.20
CA PHE A 143 -24.90 -3.85 -5.27
C PHE A 143 -26.35 -3.97 -5.73
N THR A 144 -26.65 -3.43 -6.91
CA THR A 144 -28.01 -3.40 -7.46
C THR A 144 -28.41 -4.66 -8.23
N GLN A 145 -27.44 -5.50 -8.61
CA GLN A 145 -27.66 -6.72 -9.39
C GLN A 145 -27.46 -8.01 -8.57
N GLY A 146 -27.54 -7.91 -7.24
CA GLY A 146 -27.29 -9.01 -6.31
C GLY A 146 -25.87 -8.99 -5.73
N ARG A 147 -25.66 -9.84 -4.72
CA ARG A 147 -24.39 -9.91 -3.98
C ARG A 147 -23.23 -10.32 -4.91
N PRO A 148 -22.04 -9.72 -4.74
CA PRO A 148 -20.86 -10.09 -5.50
C PRO A 148 -20.35 -11.49 -5.11
N GLY A 149 -19.41 -12.01 -5.89
CA GLY A 149 -18.71 -13.27 -5.55
C GLY A 149 -18.11 -13.23 -4.15
N THR A 150 -17.97 -14.41 -3.53
CA THR A 150 -17.57 -14.52 -2.12
C THR A 150 -16.10 -14.17 -1.85
N ASN A 151 -15.32 -13.93 -2.91
CA ASN A 151 -13.99 -13.34 -2.85
C ASN A 151 -14.02 -11.80 -2.67
N VAL A 152 -15.21 -11.20 -2.52
CA VAL A 152 -15.40 -9.76 -2.35
C VAL A 152 -16.08 -9.48 -1.02
N GLY A 153 -15.45 -8.66 -0.17
CA GLY A 153 -16.05 -8.06 1.02
C GLY A 153 -16.24 -6.56 0.85
N GLN A 154 -17.27 -5.98 1.46
CA GLN A 154 -17.50 -4.54 1.47
C GLN A 154 -17.94 -4.09 2.87
N TYR A 155 -17.34 -3.01 3.38
CA TYR A 155 -17.49 -2.59 4.77
C TYR A 155 -17.64 -1.08 4.91
N ARG A 156 -18.41 -0.62 5.90
CA ARG A 156 -18.49 0.81 6.27
C ARG A 156 -17.27 1.18 7.12
N LEU A 157 -16.34 1.90 6.52
CA LEU A 157 -15.05 2.21 7.14
C LEU A 157 -15.07 3.49 8.00
N THR A 158 -16.04 4.39 7.81
CA THR A 158 -16.08 5.73 8.42
C THR A 158 -15.81 5.73 9.94
N ALA A 159 -16.61 4.99 10.71
CA ALA A 159 -16.51 4.99 12.18
C ALA A 159 -15.23 4.30 12.67
N ALA A 160 -14.87 3.16 12.06
CA ALA A 160 -13.67 2.41 12.43
C ALA A 160 -12.40 3.21 12.16
N LEU A 161 -12.34 3.93 11.04
CA LEU A 161 -11.20 4.77 10.67
C LEU A 161 -11.06 6.00 11.56
N ALA A 162 -12.19 6.61 11.95
CA ALA A 162 -12.21 7.77 12.86
C ALA A 162 -11.74 7.40 14.28
N ALA A 163 -11.97 6.16 14.71
CA ALA A 163 -11.53 5.67 16.02
C ALA A 163 -10.01 5.40 16.09
N LEU A 164 -9.32 5.34 14.94
CA LEU A 164 -7.87 5.11 14.90
C LEU A 164 -7.09 6.37 15.31
N GLN A 165 -6.33 6.27 16.39
CA GLN A 165 -5.55 7.38 16.96
C GLN A 165 -4.35 7.83 16.12
N SER A 166 -3.87 7.01 15.16
CA SER A 166 -2.70 7.34 14.33
C SER A 166 -2.73 6.66 12.95
N ASP A 167 -1.87 7.11 12.03
CA ASP A 167 -1.62 6.47 10.73
C ASP A 167 -0.72 5.22 10.83
N SER A 168 -0.52 4.68 12.04
CA SER A 168 0.30 3.48 12.23
C SER A 168 -0.29 2.31 11.44
N PRO A 169 0.55 1.40 10.89
CA PRO A 169 0.08 0.27 10.11
C PRO A 169 -0.99 -0.53 10.88
N GLN A 170 -2.10 -0.84 10.21
CA GLN A 170 -3.22 -1.56 10.79
C GLN A 170 -3.31 -2.96 10.19
N TRP A 171 -3.71 -3.93 11.00
CA TRP A 171 -4.14 -5.23 10.50
C TRP A 171 -5.62 -5.17 10.14
N LEU A 172 -5.96 -5.52 8.90
CA LEU A 172 -7.32 -5.78 8.47
C LEU A 172 -7.55 -7.28 8.62
N VAL A 173 -8.39 -7.66 9.57
CA VAL A 173 -8.70 -9.05 9.89
C VAL A 173 -10.08 -9.37 9.34
N ILE A 174 -10.12 -10.34 8.43
CA ILE A 174 -11.27 -10.67 7.60
C ILE A 174 -11.74 -12.07 7.99
N PRO A 175 -12.98 -12.21 8.51
CA PRO A 175 -13.59 -13.51 8.75
C PRO A 175 -13.91 -14.22 7.43
N THR A 176 -13.68 -15.52 7.38
CA THR A 176 -14.01 -16.40 6.25
C THR A 176 -15.10 -17.39 6.64
N ARG A 177 -15.79 -17.95 5.65
CA ARG A 177 -16.91 -18.88 5.88
C ARG A 177 -16.49 -20.20 6.54
N ASP A 178 -15.24 -20.61 6.38
CA ASP A 178 -14.66 -21.78 7.03
C ASP A 178 -14.22 -21.52 8.49
N GLY A 179 -14.44 -20.31 9.00
CA GLY A 179 -14.10 -19.90 10.36
C GLY A 179 -12.64 -19.50 10.56
N THR A 180 -11.84 -19.45 9.50
CA THR A 180 -10.49 -18.90 9.55
C THR A 180 -10.48 -17.37 9.51
N LEU A 181 -9.31 -16.78 9.79
CA LEU A 181 -9.12 -15.33 9.77
C LEU A 181 -7.99 -14.99 8.81
N VAL A 182 -8.29 -14.19 7.79
CA VAL A 182 -7.28 -13.64 6.90
C VAL A 182 -6.81 -12.30 7.42
N GLU A 183 -5.50 -12.09 7.49
CA GLU A 183 -4.91 -10.84 7.95
C GLU A 183 -4.15 -10.13 6.83
N LEU A 184 -4.56 -8.91 6.52
CA LEU A 184 -3.87 -8.00 5.61
C LEU A 184 -3.22 -6.87 6.39
N LYS A 185 -2.01 -6.45 6.01
CA LYS A 185 -1.39 -5.25 6.58
C LYS A 185 -1.72 -4.03 5.72
N ALA A 186 -2.52 -3.11 6.26
CA ALA A 186 -2.73 -1.79 5.66
C ALA A 186 -1.53 -0.88 5.99
N PRO A 187 -0.77 -0.42 4.98
CA PRO A 187 0.37 0.47 5.22
C PRO A 187 -0.10 1.89 5.59
N PRO A 188 0.75 2.70 6.25
CA PRO A 188 0.41 4.08 6.63
C PRO A 188 -0.07 4.96 5.48
N ILE A 189 0.49 4.75 4.27
CA ILE A 189 0.09 5.49 3.08
C ILE A 189 -1.38 5.24 2.71
N ALA A 190 -1.84 3.99 2.80
CA ALA A 190 -3.23 3.63 2.53
C ALA A 190 -4.17 4.30 3.55
N LEU A 191 -3.81 4.26 4.83
CA LEU A 191 -4.64 4.86 5.89
C LEU A 191 -4.74 6.38 5.76
N ARG A 192 -3.67 7.05 5.30
CA ARG A 192 -3.71 8.49 4.98
C ARG A 192 -4.63 8.79 3.82
N GLU A 193 -4.52 8.03 2.73
CA GLU A 193 -5.40 8.17 1.57
C GLU A 193 -6.87 7.98 1.95
N TRP A 194 -7.17 6.96 2.76
CA TRP A 194 -8.54 6.67 3.16
C TRP A 194 -9.11 7.77 4.06
N ARG A 195 -8.29 8.37 4.94
CA ARG A 195 -8.69 9.53 5.75
C ARG A 195 -8.88 10.79 4.89
N ALA A 196 -8.02 11.01 3.90
CA ALA A 196 -8.17 12.13 2.97
C ALA A 196 -9.50 12.03 2.21
N ILE A 197 -9.84 10.83 1.70
CA ILE A 197 -11.13 10.58 1.05
C ILE A 197 -12.29 10.78 2.02
N ALA A 198 -12.17 10.35 3.29
CA ALA A 198 -13.21 10.53 4.30
C ALA A 198 -13.57 12.01 4.52
N GLN A 199 -12.59 12.91 4.40
CA GLN A 199 -12.72 14.36 4.61
C GLN A 199 -13.27 15.11 3.38
N CYS A 200 -13.30 14.49 2.20
CA CYS A 200 -13.86 15.10 1.01
C CYS A 200 -15.36 15.35 1.20
N HIS A 201 -15.78 16.59 1.09
CA HIS A 201 -17.17 17.02 1.25
C HIS A 201 -17.52 17.88 0.04
N SER A 202 -18.73 17.71 -0.50
CA SER A 202 -19.10 18.29 -1.79
C SER A 202 -18.07 17.95 -2.90
N PHE A 203 -18.00 18.73 -3.97
CA PHE A 203 -17.06 18.53 -5.07
C PHE A 203 -15.62 18.96 -4.75
N THR A 204 -15.26 19.10 -3.47
CA THR A 204 -13.96 19.59 -3.00
C THR A 204 -13.34 18.67 -1.95
N CYS A 205 -12.05 18.34 -2.09
CA CYS A 205 -11.24 17.74 -1.03
C CYS A 205 -10.35 18.81 -0.41
N SER A 206 -10.42 18.98 0.91
CA SER A 206 -9.78 20.09 1.64
C SER A 206 -8.30 19.87 2.02
N ASP A 207 -7.60 18.91 1.41
CA ASP A 207 -6.20 18.65 1.72
C ASP A 207 -5.25 19.42 0.76
N PRO A 208 -4.31 20.25 1.28
CA PRO A 208 -3.42 21.07 0.46
C PRO A 208 -2.43 20.26 -0.39
N ALA A 209 -2.25 18.96 -0.14
CA ALA A 209 -1.45 18.07 -1.01
C ALA A 209 -2.07 17.88 -2.42
N TRP A 210 -3.32 18.30 -2.62
CA TRP A 210 -4.10 18.07 -3.84
C TRP A 210 -4.26 19.28 -4.75
N GLN A 211 -3.69 20.44 -4.41
CA GLN A 211 -3.83 21.68 -5.22
C GLN A 211 -2.96 21.73 -6.49
N ALA A 212 -2.40 20.61 -6.93
CA ALA A 212 -1.47 20.58 -8.07
C ALA A 212 -2.01 19.79 -9.27
N THR A 213 -3.20 20.14 -9.77
CA THR A 213 -3.50 20.02 -11.21
C THR A 213 -4.63 20.99 -11.60
N PRO A 214 -4.34 22.09 -12.31
CA PRO A 214 -5.37 22.81 -13.06
C PRO A 214 -5.70 22.01 -14.33
N ASP A 215 -7.00 21.88 -14.58
CA ASP A 215 -7.67 21.75 -15.87
C ASP A 215 -7.09 20.76 -16.88
N HIS A 216 -7.80 19.64 -17.10
CA HIS A 216 -8.15 19.17 -18.45
C HIS A 216 -9.41 18.29 -18.36
N LEU A 217 -10.58 18.92 -18.44
CA LEU A 217 -11.79 18.30 -18.95
C LEU A 217 -11.71 18.31 -20.50
N PRO A 218 -12.04 17.22 -21.20
CA PRO A 218 -12.53 17.32 -22.57
C PRO A 218 -13.93 17.96 -22.60
#